data_AF-A0A351J2M3-F1
#
_entry.id   AF-A0A351J2M3-F1
#
_cell.length_a   1.000
_cell.length_b   1.000
_cell.length_c   1.000
_cell.angle_alpha   90.00
_cell.angle_beta   90.00
_cell.angle_gamma   90.00
#
_symmetry.space_group_name_H-M   'P 1'
#
loop_
_entity.id
_entity.type
_entity.pdbx_description
1 polymer ?
#
loop_
_entity_poly.entity_id
_entity_poly.type
_entity_poly.pdbx_seq_one_letter_code
_entity_poly.pdbx_strand_id
1 'polypeptide(L)'
;MKRDDIQRPVISSACPVIVRLIAQRFPLLCSHLMPLLPPMEIAAIMAKEQAQKAHPELKEEEIGICFISPCPAKISDVKNGIGGEKSHVNVVVSMADMYFSLISVMSKDQTPPPVSKAGMIGIGWASAGGEATAIFNDRYLAADGIENVIRVLDDIENGTMPNLDFIELNACNGGCVGGAMTVANPYIAKTHLQNLRRYLPVSQNHIPNNKDERYIPESFFMKETVTYHPAVQLNQNRKEAMKMMADIQQIHACLPDLDCGSCGSPTCHAFAEDVVKGETEVDQCVVKMREKIKERA
;
A
#
# COMPACT_ATOMS: atom_id res chain seq x y z
N MET A 1 -3.00 -17.84 -15.03
CA MET A 1 -2.96 -16.59 -15.86
C MET A 1 -2.71 -16.97 -17.31
N LYS A 2 -3.56 -16.54 -18.25
CA LYS A 2 -3.55 -16.95 -19.68
C LYS A 2 -2.79 -15.97 -20.60
N ARG A 3 -1.86 -15.19 -20.04
CA ARG A 3 -0.99 -14.24 -20.74
C ARG A 3 0.44 -14.77 -20.68
N ASP A 4 1.11 -14.82 -21.83
CA ASP A 4 2.47 -15.35 -21.98
C ASP A 4 3.54 -14.25 -21.93
N ASP A 5 3.12 -12.98 -21.97
CA ASP A 5 3.97 -11.81 -21.89
C ASP A 5 4.35 -11.41 -20.45
N ILE A 6 3.80 -12.11 -19.44
CA ILE A 6 4.08 -11.86 -18.02
C ILE A 6 5.07 -12.91 -17.50
N GLN A 7 6.16 -12.43 -16.90
CA GLN A 7 7.20 -13.29 -16.32
C GLN A 7 6.67 -14.03 -15.08
N ARG A 8 6.93 -15.33 -14.99
CA ARG A 8 6.53 -16.18 -13.87
C ARG A 8 7.70 -16.45 -12.91
N PRO A 9 7.46 -16.58 -11.60
CA PRO A 9 6.15 -16.50 -10.93
C PRO A 9 5.60 -15.07 -10.87
N VAL A 10 4.29 -14.89 -11.05
CA VAL A 10 3.69 -13.54 -10.98
C VAL A 10 3.48 -13.13 -9.53
N ILE A 11 3.98 -11.97 -9.14
CA ILE A 11 3.86 -11.41 -7.80
C ILE A 11 2.70 -10.42 -7.75
N SER A 12 1.81 -10.55 -6.78
CA SER A 12 0.72 -9.59 -6.54
C SER A 12 1.23 -8.16 -6.36
N SER A 13 0.54 -7.20 -6.95
CA SER A 13 0.77 -5.75 -6.78
C SER A 13 -0.15 -5.11 -5.71
N ALA A 14 -0.97 -5.90 -5.00
CA ALA A 14 -2.00 -5.36 -4.11
C ALA A 14 -1.43 -4.64 -2.87
N CYS A 15 -0.34 -5.17 -2.29
CA CYS A 15 0.29 -4.59 -1.11
C CYS A 15 1.33 -3.52 -1.53
N PRO A 16 1.08 -2.22 -1.27
CA PRO A 16 1.96 -1.13 -1.71
C PRO A 16 3.36 -1.20 -1.06
N VAL A 17 3.45 -1.75 0.16
CA VAL A 17 4.72 -1.93 0.86
C VAL A 17 5.59 -2.95 0.14
N ILE A 18 5.01 -4.04 -0.36
CA ILE A 18 5.74 -5.08 -1.08
C ILE A 18 6.19 -4.56 -2.45
N VAL A 19 5.30 -3.86 -3.17
CA VAL A 19 5.66 -3.23 -4.44
C VAL A 19 6.84 -2.27 -4.26
N ARG A 20 6.79 -1.42 -3.22
CA ARG A 20 7.89 -0.51 -2.89
C ARG A 20 9.16 -1.23 -2.46
N LEU A 21 9.05 -2.30 -1.67
CA LEU A 21 10.19 -3.12 -1.27
C LEU A 21 10.89 -3.74 -2.49
N ILE A 22 10.12 -4.31 -3.42
CA ILE A 22 10.65 -4.89 -4.67
C ILE A 22 11.33 -3.80 -5.50
N ALA A 23 10.66 -2.67 -5.71
CA ALA A 23 11.24 -1.53 -6.42
C ALA A 23 12.53 -1.02 -5.78
N GLN A 24 12.68 -1.11 -4.47
CA GLN A 24 13.84 -0.59 -3.74
C GLN A 24 15.00 -1.58 -3.60
N ARG A 25 14.72 -2.90 -3.56
CA ARG A 25 15.71 -3.91 -3.16
C ARG A 25 15.81 -5.12 -4.07
N PHE A 26 14.80 -5.40 -4.90
CA PHE A 26 14.72 -6.61 -5.74
C PHE A 26 14.47 -6.22 -7.21
N PRO A 27 15.40 -5.50 -7.87
CA PRO A 27 15.19 -4.96 -9.22
C PRO A 27 14.83 -6.02 -10.26
N LEU A 28 15.33 -7.25 -10.12
CA LEU A 28 15.04 -8.35 -11.04
C LEU A 28 13.59 -8.86 -10.91
N LEU A 29 12.96 -8.60 -9.77
CA LEU A 29 11.57 -8.98 -9.51
C LEU A 29 10.55 -7.92 -9.95
N CYS A 30 10.99 -6.73 -10.36
CA CYS A 30 10.09 -5.69 -10.87
C CYS A 30 9.27 -6.17 -12.10
N SER A 31 9.87 -6.97 -12.98
CA SER A 31 9.17 -7.57 -14.14
C SER A 31 8.19 -8.69 -13.79
N HIS A 32 8.24 -9.20 -12.55
CA HIS A 32 7.34 -10.23 -12.04
C HIS A 32 6.10 -9.63 -11.38
N LEU A 33 6.08 -8.31 -11.09
CA LEU A 33 4.93 -7.64 -10.52
C LEU A 33 3.75 -7.63 -11.49
N MET A 34 2.57 -7.96 -10.97
CA MET A 34 1.33 -7.92 -11.73
C MET A 34 1.03 -6.48 -12.18
N PRO A 35 0.84 -6.22 -13.50
CA PRO A 35 0.67 -4.86 -14.02
C PRO A 35 -0.77 -4.33 -13.86
N LEU A 36 -1.47 -4.76 -12.80
CA LEU A 36 -2.83 -4.31 -12.49
C LEU A 36 -2.79 -3.26 -11.38
N LEU A 37 -3.69 -2.28 -11.50
CA LEU A 37 -3.97 -1.33 -10.44
C LEU A 37 -4.45 -2.09 -9.19
N PRO A 38 -4.06 -1.64 -7.98
CA PRO A 38 -4.55 -2.24 -6.76
C PRO A 38 -6.07 -2.05 -6.64
N PRO A 39 -6.79 -2.94 -5.92
CA PRO A 39 -8.25 -2.93 -5.87
C PRO A 39 -8.88 -1.58 -5.49
N MET A 40 -8.21 -0.78 -4.66
CA MET A 40 -8.71 0.53 -4.26
C MET A 40 -8.80 1.52 -5.42
N GLU A 41 -7.87 1.46 -6.38
CA GLU A 41 -7.83 2.36 -7.54
C GLU A 41 -8.91 1.96 -8.53
N ILE A 42 -9.04 0.66 -8.79
CA ILE A 42 -10.12 0.11 -9.62
C ILE A 42 -11.49 0.46 -9.02
N ALA A 43 -11.65 0.29 -7.70
CA ALA A 43 -12.88 0.67 -7.00
C ALA A 43 -13.15 2.17 -7.07
N ALA A 44 -12.11 3.02 -7.01
CA ALA A 44 -12.23 4.46 -7.15
C ALA A 44 -12.72 4.87 -8.55
N ILE A 45 -12.12 4.30 -9.60
CA ILE A 45 -12.56 4.50 -11.00
C ILE A 45 -14.04 4.15 -11.15
N MET A 46 -14.41 2.94 -10.70
CA MET A 46 -15.80 2.46 -10.79
C MET A 46 -16.78 3.31 -9.99
N ALA A 47 -16.40 3.73 -8.77
CA ALA A 47 -17.23 4.56 -7.91
C ALA A 47 -17.46 5.94 -8.52
N LYS A 48 -16.42 6.55 -9.12
CA LYS A 48 -16.52 7.84 -9.79
C LYS A 48 -17.42 7.78 -11.01
N GLU A 49 -17.26 6.75 -11.85
CA GLU A 49 -18.15 6.52 -12.99
C GLU A 49 -19.61 6.32 -12.56
N GLN A 50 -19.84 5.57 -11.48
CA GLN A 50 -21.19 5.35 -10.95
C GLN A 50 -21.81 6.65 -10.41
N ALA A 51 -21.04 7.46 -9.68
CA ALA A 51 -21.47 8.75 -9.17
C ALA A 51 -21.81 9.71 -10.32
N GLN A 52 -20.95 9.81 -11.34
CA GLN A 52 -21.17 10.65 -12.51
C GLN A 52 -22.42 10.25 -13.31
N LYS A 53 -22.70 8.95 -13.43
CA LYS A 53 -23.93 8.45 -14.08
C LYS A 53 -25.18 8.77 -13.28
N ALA A 54 -25.10 8.70 -11.95
CA ALA A 54 -26.20 9.02 -11.05
C ALA A 54 -26.44 10.54 -10.95
N HIS A 55 -25.38 11.32 -11.11
CA HIS A 55 -25.35 12.78 -10.99
C HIS A 55 -24.64 13.44 -12.18
N PRO A 56 -25.25 13.45 -13.38
CA PRO A 56 -24.63 14.02 -14.58
C PRO A 56 -24.37 15.54 -14.49
N GLU A 57 -25.02 16.21 -13.54
CA GLU A 57 -24.85 17.63 -13.25
C GLU A 57 -23.51 17.97 -12.57
N LEU A 58 -22.91 17.01 -11.86
CA LEU A 58 -21.64 17.19 -11.18
C LEU A 58 -20.51 17.06 -12.18
N LYS A 59 -19.47 17.88 -12.05
CA LYS A 59 -18.22 17.69 -12.77
C LYS A 59 -17.35 16.67 -12.04
N GLU A 60 -16.42 16.11 -12.79
CA GLU A 60 -15.51 15.11 -12.28
C GLU A 60 -14.71 15.61 -11.05
N GLU A 61 -14.36 16.90 -11.03
CA GLU A 61 -13.60 17.54 -9.94
C GLU A 61 -14.44 17.79 -8.68
N GLU A 62 -15.77 17.75 -8.80
CA GLU A 62 -16.72 17.92 -7.69
C GLU A 62 -16.99 16.59 -6.97
N ILE A 63 -16.56 15.46 -7.56
CA ILE A 63 -16.72 14.12 -7.00
C ILE A 63 -15.43 13.70 -6.28
N GLY A 64 -15.47 13.73 -4.95
CA GLY A 64 -14.38 13.24 -4.11
C GLY A 64 -14.49 11.76 -3.78
N ILE A 65 -13.39 11.02 -3.92
CA ILE A 65 -13.26 9.61 -3.51
C ILE A 65 -12.50 9.52 -2.18
N CYS A 66 -13.13 8.91 -1.19
CA CYS A 66 -12.56 8.62 0.12
C CYS A 66 -12.37 7.12 0.29
N PHE A 67 -11.15 6.70 0.63
CA PHE A 67 -10.82 5.31 0.93
C PHE A 67 -10.54 5.12 2.42
N ILE A 68 -11.33 4.27 3.07
CA ILE A 68 -11.10 3.91 4.47
C ILE A 68 -10.11 2.73 4.50
N SER A 69 -8.92 2.96 5.04
CA SER A 69 -7.80 2.04 4.93
C SER A 69 -7.35 1.50 6.29
N PRO A 70 -6.99 0.20 6.38
CA PRO A 70 -6.25 -0.37 7.52
C PRO A 70 -4.73 -0.12 7.42
N CYS A 71 -4.25 0.52 6.35
CA CYS A 71 -2.83 0.60 6.01
C CYS A 71 -2.36 2.04 5.79
N PRO A 72 -1.33 2.52 6.52
CA PRO A 72 -0.75 3.85 6.30
C PRO A 72 -0.02 3.95 4.96
N ALA A 73 0.52 2.84 4.44
CA ALA A 73 1.22 2.86 3.16
C ALA A 73 0.31 3.25 1.99
N LYS A 74 -1.02 3.06 2.12
CA LYS A 74 -1.99 3.59 1.15
C LYS A 74 -2.09 5.11 1.13
N ILE A 75 -1.82 5.78 2.24
CA ILE A 75 -1.70 7.25 2.25
C ILE A 75 -0.48 7.66 1.42
N SER A 76 0.65 6.99 1.61
CA SER A 76 1.87 7.27 0.84
C SER A 76 1.69 6.95 -0.65
N ASP A 77 0.99 5.85 -0.97
CA ASP A 77 0.65 5.42 -2.33
C ASP A 77 -0.17 6.51 -3.04
N VAL A 78 -1.24 7.01 -2.39
CA VAL A 78 -2.09 8.07 -2.94
C VAL A 78 -1.36 9.40 -3.11
N LYS A 79 -0.48 9.76 -2.16
CA LYS A 79 0.25 11.04 -2.21
C LYS A 79 1.38 11.07 -3.22
N ASN A 80 2.14 9.98 -3.30
CA ASN A 80 3.40 9.95 -4.05
C ASN A 80 3.27 9.23 -5.40
N GLY A 81 2.24 8.39 -5.56
CA GLY A 81 2.07 7.49 -6.70
C GLY A 81 3.08 6.34 -6.67
N ILE A 82 2.63 5.12 -6.97
CA ILE A 82 3.52 4.03 -7.39
C ILE A 82 3.55 4.06 -8.93
N GLY A 83 4.71 4.38 -9.51
CA GLY A 83 4.86 4.47 -10.98
C GLY A 83 4.39 5.80 -11.59
N GLY A 84 4.53 6.92 -10.87
CA GLY A 84 4.35 8.27 -11.45
C GLY A 84 2.90 8.72 -11.70
N GLU A 85 1.91 7.85 -11.48
CA GLU A 85 0.52 8.19 -11.72
C GLU A 85 -0.18 8.86 -10.54
N LYS A 86 -1.04 9.82 -10.86
CA LYS A 86 -1.95 10.43 -9.89
C LYS A 86 -3.05 9.43 -9.53
N SER A 87 -3.19 9.14 -8.25
CA SER A 87 -4.25 8.27 -7.72
C SER A 87 -5.65 8.79 -8.06
N HIS A 88 -6.58 7.86 -8.27
CA HIS A 88 -8.02 8.14 -8.39
C HIS A 88 -8.70 8.34 -7.03
N VAL A 89 -7.99 8.07 -5.93
CA VAL A 89 -8.44 8.31 -4.55
C VAL A 89 -7.98 9.71 -4.13
N ASN A 90 -8.90 10.53 -3.60
CA ASN A 90 -8.56 11.88 -3.15
C ASN A 90 -8.04 11.90 -1.71
N VAL A 91 -8.61 11.04 -0.85
CA VAL A 91 -8.27 11.00 0.57
C VAL A 91 -8.30 9.57 1.08
N VAL A 92 -7.33 9.25 1.93
CA VAL A 92 -7.28 7.99 2.68
C VAL A 92 -7.51 8.31 4.14
N VAL A 93 -8.49 7.63 4.74
CA VAL A 93 -8.87 7.80 6.14
C VAL A 93 -8.55 6.53 6.92
N SER A 94 -7.94 6.68 8.09
CA SER A 94 -7.62 5.58 8.98
C SER A 94 -8.90 4.89 9.46
N MET A 95 -8.94 3.56 9.37
CA MET A 95 -10.03 2.76 9.93
C MET A 95 -10.18 2.96 11.44
N ALA A 96 -9.07 3.14 12.17
CA ALA A 96 -9.09 3.43 13.60
C ALA A 96 -9.72 4.80 13.91
N ASP A 97 -9.33 5.85 13.18
CA ASP A 97 -9.87 7.19 13.39
C ASP A 97 -11.38 7.20 13.11
N MET A 98 -11.80 6.49 12.07
CA MET A 98 -13.22 6.35 11.74
C MET A 98 -13.99 5.60 12.81
N TYR A 99 -13.43 4.50 13.33
CA TYR A 99 -14.03 3.74 14.40
C TYR A 99 -14.26 4.61 15.65
N PHE A 100 -13.23 5.32 16.13
CA PHE A 100 -13.35 6.15 17.32
C PHE A 100 -14.27 7.36 17.13
N SER A 101 -14.37 7.89 15.92
CA SER A 101 -15.29 8.99 15.59
C SER A 101 -16.76 8.54 15.56
N LEU A 102 -17.02 7.29 15.19
CA LEU A 102 -18.38 6.77 14.98
C LEU A 102 -18.92 5.95 16.15
N ILE A 103 -18.07 5.36 16.98
CA ILE A 103 -18.49 4.39 18.01
C ILE A 103 -19.54 4.93 19.00
N SER A 104 -19.52 6.24 19.30
CA SER A 104 -20.47 6.88 20.21
C SER A 104 -21.85 7.11 19.59
N VAL A 105 -21.95 7.17 18.26
CA VAL A 105 -23.19 7.42 17.51
C VAL A 105 -23.72 6.17 16.81
N MET A 106 -22.93 5.10 16.74
CA MET A 106 -23.35 3.82 16.19
C MET A 106 -24.42 3.16 17.07
N SER A 107 -25.61 2.91 16.48
CA SER A 107 -26.66 2.13 17.14
C SER A 107 -26.21 0.68 17.34
N LYS A 108 -26.42 0.16 18.55
CA LYS A 108 -26.16 -1.25 18.87
C LYS A 108 -27.37 -2.15 18.61
N ASP A 109 -28.54 -1.55 18.39
CA ASP A 109 -29.82 -2.27 18.33
C ASP A 109 -30.18 -2.70 16.91
N GLN A 110 -29.54 -2.11 15.89
CA GLN A 110 -29.82 -2.41 14.49
C GLN A 110 -28.52 -2.62 13.71
N THR A 111 -28.40 -3.80 13.08
CA THR A 111 -27.36 -4.03 12.08
C THR A 111 -27.90 -3.57 10.72
N PRO A 112 -27.26 -2.60 10.05
CA PRO A 112 -27.71 -2.16 8.74
C PRO A 112 -27.62 -3.30 7.72
N PRO A 113 -28.51 -3.33 6.71
CA PRO A 113 -28.42 -4.32 5.65
C PRO A 113 -27.07 -4.17 4.93
N PRO A 114 -26.41 -5.29 4.55
CA PRO A 114 -25.13 -5.23 3.86
C PRO A 114 -25.32 -4.55 2.50
N VAL A 115 -24.66 -3.40 2.32
CA VAL A 115 -24.59 -2.68 1.03
C VAL A 115 -23.44 -3.17 0.15
N SER A 116 -22.54 -3.99 0.72
CA SER A 116 -21.39 -4.53 0.01
C SER A 116 -21.82 -5.55 -1.04
N LYS A 117 -21.30 -5.38 -2.26
CA LYS A 117 -21.41 -6.36 -3.35
C LYS A 117 -20.20 -7.30 -3.39
N ALA A 118 -19.49 -7.48 -2.27
CA ALA A 118 -18.37 -8.41 -2.22
C ALA A 118 -18.86 -9.85 -1.95
N GLY A 119 -18.36 -10.80 -2.74
CA GLY A 119 -18.48 -12.23 -2.43
C GLY A 119 -17.43 -12.70 -1.42
N MET A 120 -17.41 -14.00 -1.13
CA MET A 120 -16.44 -14.62 -0.23
C MET A 120 -14.99 -14.44 -0.71
N ILE A 121 -14.78 -14.33 -2.04
CA ILE A 121 -13.47 -14.05 -2.63
C ILE A 121 -13.02 -12.65 -2.24
N GLY A 122 -13.85 -11.63 -2.54
CA GLY A 122 -13.52 -10.23 -2.26
C GLY A 122 -13.32 -9.95 -0.77
N ILE A 123 -14.14 -10.54 0.11
CA ILE A 123 -13.94 -10.44 1.56
C ILE A 123 -12.67 -11.19 2.02
N GLY A 124 -12.30 -12.28 1.32
CA GLY A 124 -11.12 -13.07 1.62
C GLY A 124 -9.81 -12.30 1.50
N TRP A 125 -9.71 -11.36 0.56
CA TRP A 125 -8.51 -10.55 0.29
C TRP A 125 -7.99 -9.77 1.50
N ALA A 126 -8.83 -9.51 2.50
CA ALA A 126 -8.37 -8.84 3.71
C ALA A 126 -7.38 -9.69 4.55
N SER A 127 -7.36 -11.02 4.34
CA SER A 127 -6.44 -11.94 5.01
C SER A 127 -5.41 -12.52 4.05
N ALA A 128 -4.21 -12.80 4.55
CA ALA A 128 -3.17 -13.48 3.77
C ALA A 128 -3.63 -14.83 3.24
N GLY A 129 -3.32 -15.10 1.97
CA GLY A 129 -3.81 -16.24 1.18
C GLY A 129 -5.19 -16.00 0.55
N GLY A 130 -5.84 -14.88 0.87
CA GLY A 130 -7.17 -14.54 0.37
C GLY A 130 -7.18 -14.22 -1.12
N GLU A 131 -6.13 -13.60 -1.63
CA GLU A 131 -5.95 -13.32 -3.05
C GLU A 131 -5.48 -14.58 -3.79
N ALA A 132 -4.49 -15.29 -3.25
CA ALA A 132 -3.92 -16.46 -3.89
C ALA A 132 -4.94 -17.59 -4.02
N THR A 133 -5.82 -17.80 -3.03
CA THR A 133 -6.90 -18.80 -3.15
C THR A 133 -7.94 -18.43 -4.20
N ALA A 134 -8.06 -17.16 -4.58
CA ALA A 134 -9.02 -16.70 -5.59
C ALA A 134 -8.65 -17.10 -7.02
N ILE A 135 -7.40 -17.50 -7.26
CA ILE A 135 -6.95 -17.92 -8.60
C ILE A 135 -7.39 -19.36 -8.95
N PHE A 136 -7.92 -20.11 -7.98
CA PHE A 136 -8.37 -21.50 -8.13
C PHE A 136 -7.34 -22.43 -8.78
N ASN A 137 -6.07 -22.32 -8.38
CA ASN A 137 -5.01 -23.26 -8.75
C ASN A 137 -4.16 -23.60 -7.51
N ASP A 138 -3.36 -24.66 -7.60
CA ASP A 138 -2.52 -25.13 -6.49
C ASP A 138 -1.06 -24.67 -6.61
N ARG A 139 -0.74 -23.88 -7.65
CA ARG A 139 0.61 -23.42 -7.96
C ARG A 139 0.83 -22.00 -7.48
N TYR A 140 0.55 -21.76 -6.20
CA TYR A 140 0.81 -20.47 -5.58
C TYR A 140 1.53 -20.56 -4.25
N LEU A 141 2.10 -19.44 -3.85
CA LEU A 141 2.60 -19.22 -2.50
C LEU A 141 1.94 -17.97 -1.93
N ALA A 142 1.57 -18.03 -0.65
CA ALA A 142 1.12 -16.86 0.09
C ALA A 142 2.00 -16.71 1.34
N ALA A 143 2.58 -15.53 1.52
CA ALA A 143 3.38 -15.19 2.70
C ALA A 143 2.97 -13.84 3.27
N ASP A 144 3.13 -13.71 4.59
CA ASP A 144 2.86 -12.48 5.31
C ASP A 144 3.92 -12.17 6.38
N GLY A 145 4.01 -10.90 6.75
CA GLY A 145 5.07 -10.38 7.63
C GLY A 145 6.31 -10.02 6.82
N ILE A 146 6.83 -8.80 7.02
CA ILE A 146 7.86 -8.22 6.17
C ILE A 146 9.16 -9.05 6.14
N GLU A 147 9.57 -9.63 7.27
CA GLU A 147 10.78 -10.45 7.35
C GLU A 147 10.62 -11.77 6.58
N ASN A 148 9.45 -12.38 6.64
CA ASN A 148 9.15 -13.61 5.89
C ASN A 148 9.09 -13.32 4.40
N VAL A 149 8.48 -12.19 4.02
CA VAL A 149 8.39 -11.76 2.63
C VAL A 149 9.78 -11.50 2.05
N ILE A 150 10.69 -10.85 2.79
CA ILE A 150 12.07 -10.65 2.33
C ILE A 150 12.75 -11.99 2.01
N ARG A 151 12.64 -12.98 2.90
CA ARG A 151 13.21 -14.33 2.65
C ARG A 151 12.62 -14.98 1.41
N VAL A 152 11.31 -14.87 1.22
CA VAL A 152 10.63 -15.39 0.02
C VAL A 152 11.15 -14.70 -1.24
N LEU A 153 11.33 -13.38 -1.23
CA LEU A 153 11.89 -12.65 -2.36
C LEU A 153 13.33 -13.05 -2.66
N ASP A 154 14.17 -13.23 -1.62
CA ASP A 154 15.54 -13.73 -1.76
C ASP A 154 15.55 -15.14 -2.41
N ASP A 155 14.66 -16.04 -1.99
CA ASP A 155 14.54 -17.39 -2.56
C ASP A 155 14.07 -17.38 -4.03
N ILE A 156 13.21 -16.42 -4.42
CA ILE A 156 12.81 -16.23 -5.82
C ILE A 156 14.01 -15.78 -6.65
N GLU A 157 14.78 -14.78 -6.20
CA GLU A 157 15.97 -14.30 -6.93
C GLU A 157 17.06 -15.37 -7.04
N ASN A 158 17.24 -16.20 -6.01
CA ASN A 158 18.21 -17.29 -6.01
C ASN A 158 17.76 -18.52 -6.82
N GLY A 159 16.53 -18.53 -7.34
CA GLY A 159 15.99 -19.64 -8.10
C GLY A 159 15.79 -20.92 -7.28
N THR A 160 15.65 -20.79 -5.95
CA THR A 160 15.42 -21.93 -5.03
C THR A 160 13.95 -22.29 -4.90
N MET A 161 13.05 -21.42 -5.37
CA MET A 161 11.61 -21.63 -5.33
C MET A 161 11.13 -22.71 -6.31
N PRO A 162 10.09 -23.49 -5.94
CA PRO A 162 9.44 -24.40 -6.86
C PRO A 162 8.76 -23.62 -8.00
N ASN A 163 8.36 -24.33 -9.04
CA ASN A 163 7.69 -23.73 -10.20
C ASN A 163 6.26 -23.27 -9.84
N LEU A 164 6.13 -22.03 -9.37
CA LEU A 164 4.88 -21.37 -8.99
C LEU A 164 4.35 -20.49 -10.13
N ASP A 165 3.03 -20.38 -10.22
CA ASP A 165 2.35 -19.47 -11.16
C ASP A 165 2.09 -18.10 -10.53
N PHE A 166 1.80 -18.04 -9.22
CA PHE A 166 1.39 -16.83 -8.52
C PHE A 166 1.96 -16.74 -7.10
N ILE A 167 2.28 -15.53 -6.65
CA ILE A 167 2.80 -15.27 -5.31
C ILE A 167 2.06 -14.08 -4.70
N GLU A 168 1.38 -14.32 -3.58
CA GLU A 168 0.77 -13.29 -2.74
C GLU A 168 1.71 -12.95 -1.58
N LEU A 169 2.03 -11.68 -1.43
CA LEU A 169 2.91 -11.20 -0.37
C LEU A 169 2.25 -10.03 0.36
N ASN A 170 2.18 -10.12 1.68
CA ASN A 170 1.61 -9.07 2.53
C ASN A 170 2.62 -8.62 3.59
N ALA A 171 2.85 -7.31 3.72
CA ALA A 171 3.81 -6.80 4.71
C ALA A 171 3.35 -7.03 6.17
N CYS A 172 2.05 -6.98 6.43
CA CYS A 172 1.49 -7.13 7.77
C CYS A 172 1.16 -8.60 8.05
N ASN A 173 1.41 -9.05 9.29
CA ASN A 173 1.07 -10.40 9.71
C ASN A 173 -0.44 -10.67 9.59
N GLY A 174 -0.80 -11.80 8.98
CA GLY A 174 -2.18 -12.17 8.71
C GLY A 174 -2.85 -11.40 7.56
N GLY A 175 -2.15 -10.52 6.85
CA GLY A 175 -2.67 -9.70 5.75
C GLY A 175 -3.15 -8.32 6.21
N CYS A 176 -4.01 -7.67 5.42
CA CYS A 176 -4.55 -6.34 5.72
C CYS A 176 -5.30 -6.25 7.07
N VAL A 177 -5.84 -7.36 7.59
CA VAL A 177 -6.42 -7.41 8.94
C VAL A 177 -5.43 -7.15 10.08
N GLY A 178 -4.13 -7.33 9.83
CA GLY A 178 -3.06 -6.94 10.74
C GLY A 178 -2.47 -5.58 10.44
N GLY A 179 -3.15 -4.77 9.62
CA GLY A 179 -2.70 -3.42 9.28
C GLY A 179 -2.60 -2.51 10.51
N ALA A 180 -1.63 -1.60 10.49
CA ALA A 180 -1.33 -0.71 11.62
C ALA A 180 -2.48 0.26 11.98
N MET A 181 -3.42 0.50 11.08
CA MET A 181 -4.59 1.36 11.31
C MET A 181 -5.86 0.57 11.65
N THR A 182 -5.72 -0.71 12.01
CA THR A 182 -6.82 -1.52 12.54
C THR A 182 -6.98 -1.32 14.05
N VAL A 183 -8.19 -1.60 14.58
CA VAL A 183 -8.49 -1.48 16.01
C VAL A 183 -8.53 -2.85 16.70
N ALA A 184 -9.02 -3.85 16.00
CA ALA A 184 -9.20 -5.19 16.54
C ALA A 184 -7.88 -5.97 16.53
N ASN A 185 -7.76 -6.92 17.45
CA ASN A 185 -6.70 -7.91 17.38
C ASN A 185 -6.79 -8.67 16.03
N PRO A 186 -5.68 -8.83 15.28
CA PRO A 186 -5.69 -9.41 13.93
C PRO A 186 -6.20 -10.85 13.87
N TYR A 187 -5.92 -11.65 14.90
CA TYR A 187 -6.38 -13.05 14.96
C TYR A 187 -7.90 -13.14 15.17
N ILE A 188 -8.45 -12.24 15.99
CA ILE A 188 -9.91 -12.11 16.19
C ILE A 188 -10.57 -11.62 14.90
N ALA A 189 -10.02 -10.57 14.28
CA ALA A 189 -10.52 -10.03 13.01
C ALA A 189 -10.52 -11.10 11.91
N LYS A 190 -9.44 -11.90 11.79
CA LYS A 190 -9.36 -13.02 10.86
C LYS A 190 -10.43 -14.08 11.11
N THR A 191 -10.69 -14.40 12.38
CA THR A 191 -11.77 -15.33 12.77
C THR A 191 -13.15 -14.81 12.36
N HIS A 192 -13.42 -13.52 12.60
CA HIS A 192 -14.68 -12.90 12.17
C HIS A 192 -14.86 -12.92 10.66
N LEU A 193 -13.80 -12.61 9.89
CA LEU A 193 -13.84 -12.70 8.43
C LEU A 193 -14.10 -14.12 7.95
N GLN A 194 -13.46 -15.12 8.54
CA GLN A 194 -13.69 -16.53 8.18
C GLN A 194 -15.14 -16.94 8.40
N ASN A 195 -15.76 -16.50 9.51
CA ASN A 195 -17.17 -16.77 9.78
C ASN A 195 -18.09 -16.05 8.80
N LEU A 196 -17.81 -14.78 8.49
CA LEU A 196 -18.58 -14.00 7.51
C LEU A 196 -18.56 -14.64 6.12
N ARG A 197 -17.39 -15.10 5.67
CA ARG A 197 -17.21 -15.69 4.32
C ARG A 197 -18.06 -16.94 4.08
N ARG A 198 -18.41 -17.71 5.11
CA ARG A 198 -19.20 -18.95 4.99
C ARG A 198 -20.59 -18.74 4.42
N TYR A 199 -21.15 -17.55 4.61
CA TYR A 199 -22.53 -17.23 4.24
C TYR A 199 -22.62 -16.30 3.02
N LEU A 200 -21.49 -16.01 2.36
CA LEU A 200 -21.43 -15.15 1.19
C LEU A 200 -21.35 -15.99 -0.09
N PRO A 201 -21.98 -15.54 -1.20
CA PRO A 201 -21.76 -16.14 -2.51
C PRO A 201 -20.30 -15.99 -2.94
N VAL A 202 -19.84 -16.83 -3.87
CA VAL A 202 -18.43 -16.88 -4.32
C VAL A 202 -17.93 -15.51 -4.79
N SER A 203 -18.64 -14.92 -5.75
CA SER A 203 -18.45 -13.55 -6.24
C SER A 203 -19.81 -12.93 -6.53
N GLN A 204 -19.94 -11.61 -6.37
CA GLN A 204 -21.11 -10.84 -6.81
C GLN A 204 -20.75 -9.74 -7.82
N ASN A 205 -19.46 -9.56 -8.12
CA ASN A 205 -18.98 -8.58 -9.08
C ASN A 205 -18.38 -9.31 -10.28
N HIS A 206 -18.84 -8.93 -11.46
CA HIS A 206 -18.32 -9.42 -12.73
C HIS A 206 -18.11 -8.21 -13.64
N ILE A 207 -17.11 -8.28 -14.51
CA ILE A 207 -16.89 -7.25 -15.52
C ILE A 207 -18.08 -7.28 -16.49
N PRO A 208 -18.90 -6.23 -16.59
CA PRO A 208 -20.10 -6.22 -17.44
C PRO A 208 -19.73 -6.40 -18.92
N ASN A 209 -20.64 -6.98 -19.71
CA ASN A 209 -20.53 -7.09 -21.19
C ASN A 209 -19.42 -7.99 -21.76
N ASN A 210 -18.91 -8.94 -20.99
CA ASN A 210 -17.77 -9.71 -21.45
C ASN A 210 -18.13 -11.00 -22.21
N LYS A 211 -17.83 -11.06 -23.52
CA LYS A 211 -17.91 -12.29 -24.34
C LYS A 211 -16.69 -13.20 -24.18
N ASP A 212 -15.58 -12.69 -23.63
CA ASP A 212 -14.34 -13.45 -23.36
C ASP A 212 -13.96 -13.27 -21.89
N GLU A 213 -14.08 -14.31 -21.07
CA GLU A 213 -13.71 -14.33 -19.65
C GLU A 213 -12.28 -13.81 -19.34
N ARG A 214 -11.43 -13.60 -20.35
CA ARG A 214 -10.07 -13.03 -20.24
C ARG A 214 -9.98 -11.51 -20.36
N TYR A 215 -11.01 -10.82 -20.83
CA TYR A 215 -10.93 -9.37 -21.04
C TYR A 215 -10.89 -8.62 -19.70
N ILE A 216 -9.92 -7.71 -19.59
CA ILE A 216 -9.75 -6.75 -18.50
C ILE A 216 -9.71 -5.36 -19.15
N PRO A 217 -10.49 -4.37 -18.67
CA PRO A 217 -10.44 -3.01 -19.16
C PRO A 217 -9.02 -2.43 -19.11
N GLU A 218 -8.62 -1.70 -20.16
CA GLU A 218 -7.31 -1.04 -20.23
C GLU A 218 -7.09 -0.09 -19.04
N SER A 219 -8.15 0.57 -18.58
CA SER A 219 -8.14 1.45 -17.41
C SER A 219 -7.81 0.75 -16.09
N PHE A 220 -7.77 -0.59 -16.04
CA PHE A 220 -7.42 -1.35 -14.83
C PHE A 220 -5.93 -1.72 -14.79
N PHE A 221 -5.19 -1.48 -15.88
CA PHE A 221 -3.75 -1.68 -15.92
C PHE A 221 -3.03 -0.43 -15.42
N MET A 222 -1.87 -0.64 -14.82
CA MET A 222 -0.93 0.45 -14.55
C MET A 222 -0.39 0.96 -15.90
N LYS A 223 -0.34 2.28 -16.12
CA LYS A 223 0.20 2.87 -17.36
C LYS A 223 1.71 2.74 -17.41
N GLU A 224 2.36 2.85 -16.26
CA GLU A 224 3.81 2.65 -16.12
C GLU A 224 4.12 1.38 -15.34
N THR A 225 5.15 0.66 -15.77
CA THR A 225 5.67 -0.49 -15.04
C THR A 225 6.48 -0.01 -13.85
N VAL A 226 6.41 -0.77 -12.75
CA VAL A 226 7.25 -0.50 -11.59
C VAL A 226 8.71 -0.71 -11.98
N THR A 227 9.55 0.31 -11.76
CA THR A 227 10.98 0.24 -12.02
C THR A 227 11.79 0.32 -10.73
N TYR A 228 13.09 0.02 -10.83
CA TYR A 228 13.99 0.07 -9.69
C TYR A 228 14.20 1.52 -9.23
N HIS A 229 13.85 1.78 -7.97
CA HIS A 229 13.99 3.07 -7.30
C HIS A 229 14.69 2.85 -5.94
N PRO A 230 16.03 2.87 -5.89
CA PRO A 230 16.76 2.60 -4.66
C PRO A 230 16.39 3.61 -3.58
N ALA A 231 16.15 3.14 -2.37
CA ALA A 231 15.79 3.98 -1.22
C ALA A 231 16.87 5.04 -0.87
N VAL A 232 18.13 4.80 -1.28
CA VAL A 232 19.31 5.59 -0.87
C VAL A 232 19.91 6.39 -2.04
N GLN A 233 19.17 6.59 -3.14
CA GLN A 233 19.70 7.38 -4.25
C GLN A 233 19.47 8.87 -4.01
N LEU A 234 20.41 9.49 -3.29
CA LEU A 234 20.40 10.93 -3.02
C LEU A 234 20.44 11.76 -4.30
N ASN A 235 21.16 11.28 -5.32
CA ASN A 235 21.23 11.91 -6.63
C ASN A 235 21.64 10.88 -7.70
N GLN A 236 21.19 11.08 -8.95
CA GLN A 236 21.63 10.25 -10.09
C GLN A 236 23.13 10.44 -10.39
N ASN A 237 23.67 11.63 -10.14
CA ASN A 237 25.09 11.94 -10.26
C ASN A 237 25.84 11.49 -9.01
N ARG A 238 26.74 10.52 -9.18
CA ARG A 238 27.53 9.95 -8.07
C ARG A 238 28.34 10.99 -7.28
N LYS A 239 28.85 12.04 -7.94
CA LYS A 239 29.61 13.11 -7.26
C LYS A 239 28.71 13.94 -6.36
N GLU A 240 27.51 14.28 -6.83
CA GLU A 240 26.53 15.02 -6.05
C GLU A 240 25.99 14.17 -4.92
N ALA A 241 25.71 12.89 -5.15
CA ALA A 241 25.32 11.95 -4.11
C ALA A 241 26.37 11.85 -2.99
N MET A 242 27.67 11.77 -3.34
CA MET A 242 28.75 11.79 -2.33
C MET A 242 28.81 13.09 -1.54
N LYS A 243 28.59 14.24 -2.20
CA LYS A 243 28.52 15.54 -1.52
C LYS A 243 27.33 15.57 -0.54
N MET A 244 26.15 15.17 -1.00
CA MET A 244 24.96 15.09 -0.16
C MET A 244 25.16 14.16 1.03
N MET A 245 25.82 13.00 0.87
CA MET A 245 26.16 12.13 2.00
C MET A 245 27.05 12.84 3.03
N ALA A 246 28.05 13.60 2.58
CA ALA A 246 28.91 14.35 3.49
C ALA A 246 28.13 15.45 4.23
N ASP A 247 27.24 16.15 3.52
CA ASP A 247 26.38 17.19 4.10
C ASP A 247 25.42 16.58 5.15
N ILE A 248 24.83 15.40 4.86
CA ILE A 248 23.98 14.66 5.81
C ILE A 248 24.76 14.32 7.08
N GLN A 249 25.98 13.80 6.96
CA GLN A 249 26.81 13.48 8.11
C GLN A 249 27.15 14.71 8.96
N GLN A 250 27.44 15.85 8.32
CA GLN A 250 27.71 17.10 9.02
C GLN A 250 26.49 17.60 9.79
N ILE A 251 25.31 17.58 9.18
CA ILE A 251 24.06 17.99 9.83
C ILE A 251 23.72 17.01 10.96
N HIS A 252 23.82 15.71 10.71
CA HIS A 252 23.55 14.67 11.71
C HIS A 252 24.41 14.84 12.97
N ALA A 253 25.71 15.11 12.80
CA ALA A 253 26.62 15.37 13.91
C ALA A 253 26.22 16.59 14.75
N CYS A 254 25.44 17.51 14.18
CA CYS A 254 24.91 18.67 14.88
C CYS A 254 23.56 18.41 15.56
N LEU A 255 22.95 17.23 15.41
CA LEU A 255 21.65 16.88 15.99
C LEU A 255 21.81 16.18 17.35
N PRO A 256 20.74 16.10 18.15
CA PRO A 256 20.78 15.48 19.48
C PRO A 256 21.01 13.96 19.51
N ASP A 257 20.88 13.28 18.36
CA ASP A 257 21.00 11.82 18.24
C ASP A 257 20.06 11.04 19.19
N LEU A 258 18.84 11.56 19.35
CA LEU A 258 17.82 11.02 20.26
C LEU A 258 16.73 10.19 19.57
N ASP A 259 16.63 10.26 18.24
CA ASP A 259 15.60 9.60 17.43
C ASP A 259 14.16 9.77 17.98
N CYS A 260 13.87 10.93 18.56
CA CYS A 260 12.63 11.16 19.31
C CYS A 260 11.38 11.39 18.45
N GLY A 261 11.51 11.48 17.13
CA GLY A 261 10.38 11.66 16.20
C GLY A 261 9.64 13.01 16.26
N SER A 262 10.05 13.94 17.14
CA SER A 262 9.26 15.15 17.44
C SER A 262 9.15 16.16 16.28
N CYS A 263 10.08 16.12 15.32
CA CYS A 263 10.05 16.94 14.10
C CYS A 263 9.32 16.26 12.93
N GLY A 264 8.80 15.04 13.11
CA GLY A 264 8.13 14.27 12.05
C GLY A 264 9.02 13.27 11.32
N SER A 265 10.34 13.38 11.40
CA SER A 265 11.27 12.38 10.84
C SER A 265 11.55 11.25 11.87
N PRO A 266 11.64 9.97 11.45
CA PRO A 266 11.73 8.82 12.36
C PRO A 266 13.08 8.70 13.08
N THR A 267 14.16 9.26 12.52
CA THR A 267 15.49 9.29 13.12
C THR A 267 16.14 10.66 12.86
N CYS A 268 17.16 11.01 13.65
CA CYS A 268 17.99 12.18 13.41
C CYS A 268 18.69 12.09 12.05
N HIS A 269 19.07 10.89 11.61
CA HIS A 269 19.65 10.67 10.28
C HIS A 269 18.65 11.00 9.16
N ALA A 270 17.40 10.51 9.28
CA ALA A 270 16.35 10.82 8.32
C ALA A 270 16.06 12.33 8.29
N PHE A 271 16.02 13.00 9.44
CA PHE A 271 15.86 14.45 9.49
C PHE A 271 17.01 15.18 8.77
N ALA A 272 18.26 14.76 8.97
CA ALA A 272 19.40 15.34 8.26
C ALA A 272 19.31 15.14 6.74
N GLU A 273 18.81 13.99 6.29
CA GLU A 273 18.54 13.72 4.88
C GLU A 273 17.44 14.64 4.31
N ASP A 274 16.33 14.81 5.03
CA ASP A 274 15.22 15.69 4.65
C ASP A 274 15.71 17.15 4.47
N VAL A 275 16.61 17.61 5.36
CA VAL A 275 17.22 18.94 5.24
C VAL A 275 18.09 19.06 3.98
N VAL A 276 18.95 18.08 3.70
CA VAL A 276 19.82 18.12 2.51
C VAL A 276 19.01 18.05 1.21
N LYS A 277 17.85 17.39 1.24
CA LYS A 277 16.89 17.37 0.11
C LYS A 277 16.06 18.66 -0.01
N GLY A 278 16.14 19.56 0.97
CA GLY A 278 15.36 20.80 1.00
C GLY A 278 13.89 20.59 1.35
N GLU A 279 13.53 19.45 1.95
CA GLU A 279 12.17 19.14 2.40
C GLU A 279 11.84 19.80 3.74
N THR A 280 12.87 20.12 4.54
CA THR A 280 12.75 20.83 5.83
C THR A 280 13.98 21.70 6.11
N GLU A 281 13.92 22.51 7.16
CA GLU A 281 15.01 23.38 7.61
C GLU A 281 15.62 22.85 8.92
N VAL A 282 16.93 23.04 9.13
CA VAL A 282 17.69 22.51 10.30
C VAL A 282 17.06 22.95 11.64
N ASP A 283 16.45 24.12 11.68
CA ASP A 283 15.85 24.69 12.88
C ASP A 283 14.49 24.07 13.27
N GLN A 284 13.89 23.25 12.39
CA GLN A 284 12.67 22.50 12.69
C GLN A 284 12.90 21.31 13.64
N CYS A 285 14.15 21.04 14.03
CA CYS A 285 14.43 20.14 15.15
C CYS A 285 13.96 20.79 16.47
N VAL A 286 12.83 20.31 16.99
CA VAL A 286 12.18 20.83 18.21
C VAL A 286 13.12 20.86 19.43
N VAL A 287 14.01 19.88 19.55
CA VAL A 287 14.98 19.78 20.66
C VAL A 287 16.04 20.89 20.55
N LYS A 288 16.69 21.01 19.39
CA LYS A 288 17.68 22.06 19.10
C LYS A 288 17.09 23.46 19.17
N MET A 289 15.86 23.63 18.69
CA MET A 289 15.15 24.91 18.80
C MET A 289 14.97 25.32 20.26
N ARG A 290 14.56 24.39 21.13
CA ARG A 290 14.40 24.66 22.58
C ARG A 290 15.72 24.96 23.27
N GLU A 291 16.81 24.27 22.91
CA GLU A 291 18.15 24.56 23.43
C GLU A 291 18.58 25.98 23.05
N LYS A 292 18.47 26.37 21.77
CA LYS A 292 18.80 27.71 21.30
C LYS A 292 17.98 28.81 21.96
N ILE A 293 16.71 28.55 22.27
CA ILE A 293 15.85 29.51 23.00
C ILE A 293 16.34 29.68 24.44
N LYS A 294 16.73 28.59 25.11
CA LYS A 294 17.28 28.63 26.48
C LYS A 294 18.64 29.31 26.55
N GLU A 295 19.49 29.15 25.54
CA GLU A 295 20.80 29.82 25.47
C GLU A 295 20.70 31.33 25.22
N ARG A 296 19.55 31.80 24.70
CA ARG A 296 19.28 33.22 24.41
C ARG A 296 18.45 33.93 25.49
N ALA A 297 18.02 33.22 26.53
CA ALA A 297 17.26 33.73 27.66
C ALA A 297 18.18 33.96 28.87
#